data_AF-A0A485KB90-F1
#
_entry.id   AF-A0A485KB90-F1
#
_cell.length_a   1.000
_cell.length_b   1.000
_cell.length_c   1.000
_cell.angle_alpha   90.00
_cell.angle_beta   90.00
_cell.angle_gamma   90.00
#
_symmetry.space_group_name_H-M   'P 1'
#
loop_
_entity.id
_entity.type
_entity.pdbx_description
1 polymer ?
#
loop_
_entity_poly.entity_id
_entity_poly.type
_entity_poly.pdbx_seq_one_letter_code
_entity_poly.pdbx_strand_id
1 'polypeptide(L)'
;MDHYITAIAVLNSARIRLDIVAGGFTSLVVSPRSFVEADVVSGETLWLTFALNDILLVMTAVTYFALGYSAGLRGHIEGLNMVDINRVGGIVWVGRPLLFLRSLVAILFLSTTDVQLSISGIFTRMGVPQATGIQRLTTVLAGSETCWLVIVLTDLGLVVTKDHTSDYSLKASILAMVTSIVLSATKPVEPTFTLARTCDAVQVDLQLACHAGVIEIGSFHRVVKLVIVVALAVVLCFA
;
A
#
# COMPACT_ATOMS: atom_id res chain seq x y z
N MET A 1 12.90 7.60 16.06
CA MET A 1 13.64 6.33 15.85
C MET A 1 13.20 5.27 16.86
N ASP A 2 13.02 5.63 18.13
CA ASP A 2 12.68 4.69 19.22
C ASP A 2 11.35 3.94 19.07
N HIS A 3 10.33 4.55 18.44
CA HIS A 3 9.04 3.89 18.20
C HIS A 3 9.09 2.76 17.16
N TYR A 4 10.02 2.84 16.18
CA TYR A 4 10.16 1.80 15.17
C TYR A 4 10.93 0.59 15.71
N ILE A 5 11.95 0.84 16.54
CA ILE A 5 12.76 -0.22 17.16
C ILE A 5 11.90 -1.04 18.14
N THR A 6 11.04 -0.38 18.91
CA THR A 6 10.12 -1.05 19.84
C THR A 6 9.04 -1.86 19.13
N ALA A 7 8.45 -1.35 18.04
CA ALA A 7 7.46 -2.10 17.25
C ALA A 7 8.04 -3.36 16.60
N ILE A 8 9.27 -3.27 16.04
CA ILE A 8 9.96 -4.41 15.43
C ILE A 8 10.35 -5.46 16.50
N ALA A 9 10.81 -5.02 17.67
CA ALA A 9 11.13 -5.91 18.78
C ALA A 9 9.89 -6.67 19.30
N VAL A 10 8.72 -6.02 19.35
CA VAL A 10 7.45 -6.65 19.73
C VAL A 10 6.98 -7.65 18.67
N LEU A 11 7.11 -7.31 17.38
CA LEU A 11 6.73 -8.20 16.27
C LEU A 11 7.59 -9.47 16.18
N ASN A 12 8.89 -9.37 16.49
CA ASN A 12 9.80 -10.51 16.50
C ASN A 12 9.62 -11.39 17.75
N SER A 13 9.23 -10.81 18.89
CA SER A 13 9.10 -11.56 20.16
C SER A 13 7.70 -12.12 20.41
N ALA A 14 6.67 -11.63 19.73
CA ALA A 14 5.29 -12.03 19.96
C ALA A 14 4.57 -12.52 18.69
N ARG A 15 3.66 -13.47 18.88
CA ARG A 15 2.71 -13.93 17.87
C ARG A 15 1.46 -13.06 18.02
N ILE A 16 1.12 -12.36 16.94
CA ILE A 16 -0.10 -11.57 16.86
C ILE A 16 -1.16 -12.44 16.16
N ARG A 17 -2.25 -12.74 16.85
CA ARG A 17 -3.43 -13.42 16.29
C ARG A 17 -4.61 -12.46 16.26
N LEU A 18 -5.39 -12.56 15.18
CA LEU A 18 -6.71 -11.97 15.11
C LEU A 18 -7.71 -13.09 15.37
N ASP A 19 -8.26 -13.13 16.58
CA ASP A 19 -9.27 -14.12 16.95
C ASP A 19 -10.67 -13.54 16.72
N ILE A 20 -11.54 -14.30 16.07
CA ILE A 20 -12.92 -13.89 15.86
C ILE A 20 -13.70 -14.23 17.13
N VAL A 21 -14.07 -13.20 17.89
CA VAL A 21 -14.87 -13.32 19.10
C VAL A 21 -16.34 -13.56 18.73
N ALA A 22 -17.07 -14.29 19.59
CA ALA A 22 -18.50 -14.49 19.46
C ALA A 22 -19.22 -13.13 19.29
N GLY A 23 -19.77 -12.90 18.10
CA GLY A 23 -20.28 -11.59 17.67
C GLY A 23 -19.72 -11.10 16.32
N GLY A 24 -18.70 -11.78 15.77
CA GLY A 24 -18.14 -11.47 14.45
C GLY A 24 -17.01 -10.42 14.47
N PHE A 25 -16.51 -10.06 15.65
CA PHE A 25 -15.44 -9.07 15.83
C PHE A 25 -14.06 -9.72 15.88
N THR A 26 -13.03 -9.03 15.41
CA THR A 26 -11.64 -9.48 15.49
C THR A 26 -10.93 -8.87 16.70
N SER A 27 -10.50 -9.70 17.64
CA SER A 27 -9.65 -9.32 18.77
C SER A 27 -8.18 -9.53 18.42
N LEU A 28 -7.33 -8.54 18.72
CA LEU A 28 -5.88 -8.65 18.58
C LEU A 28 -5.29 -9.29 19.84
N VAL A 29 -4.93 -10.57 19.75
CA VAL A 29 -4.29 -11.32 20.84
C VAL A 29 -2.78 -11.36 20.58
N VAL A 30 -2.00 -10.93 21.56
CA VAL A 30 -0.53 -10.94 21.50
C VAL A 30 -0.02 -11.96 22.52
N SER A 31 0.56 -13.06 22.04
CA SER A 31 1.13 -14.12 22.87
C SER A 31 2.64 -14.23 22.63
N PRO A 32 3.48 -14.46 23.66
CA PRO A 32 4.92 -14.61 23.48
C PRO A 32 5.22 -15.81 22.56
N ARG A 33 6.18 -15.66 21.64
CA ARG A 33 6.68 -16.78 20.83
C ARG A 33 7.63 -17.65 21.64
N SER A 34 7.69 -18.93 21.31
CA SER A 34 8.77 -19.79 21.82
C SER A 34 10.10 -19.36 21.20
N PHE A 35 11.21 -19.66 21.89
CA PHE A 35 12.55 -19.28 21.44
C PHE A 35 12.85 -19.75 20.01
N VAL A 36 12.47 -20.99 19.68
CA VAL A 36 12.68 -21.58 18.34
C VAL A 36 11.84 -20.86 17.27
N GLU A 37 10.59 -20.52 17.56
CA GLU A 37 9.74 -19.80 16.61
C GLU A 37 10.20 -18.35 16.39
N ALA A 38 10.75 -17.71 17.43
CA ALA A 38 11.31 -16.37 17.33
C ALA A 38 12.59 -16.36 16.48
N ASP A 39 13.47 -17.36 16.64
CA ASP A 39 14.69 -17.49 15.83
C ASP A 39 14.39 -17.79 14.35
N VAL A 40 13.41 -18.65 14.06
CA VAL A 40 13.00 -18.93 12.67
C VAL A 40 12.41 -17.70 12.01
N VAL A 41 11.48 -16.99 12.66
CA VAL A 41 10.84 -15.80 12.10
C VAL A 41 11.82 -14.63 11.97
N SER A 42 12.72 -14.45 12.94
CA SER A 42 13.76 -13.41 12.85
C SER A 42 14.73 -13.72 11.71
N GLY A 43 15.10 -14.99 11.51
CA GLY A 43 15.90 -15.43 10.36
C GLY A 43 15.20 -15.13 9.03
N GLU A 44 13.95 -15.57 8.86
CA GLU A 44 13.17 -15.33 7.64
C GLU A 44 12.99 -13.84 7.34
N THR A 45 12.66 -13.03 8.35
CA THR A 45 12.53 -11.57 8.18
C THR A 45 13.87 -10.91 7.85
N LEU A 46 14.98 -11.33 8.47
CA LEU A 46 16.32 -10.87 8.12
C LEU A 46 16.65 -11.17 6.65
N TRP A 47 16.47 -12.41 6.21
CA TRP A 47 16.70 -12.80 4.82
C TRP A 47 15.87 -11.99 3.83
N LEU A 48 14.58 -11.80 4.12
CA LEU A 48 13.71 -10.96 3.29
C LEU A 48 14.16 -9.50 3.27
N THR A 49 14.54 -8.92 4.41
CA THR A 49 15.03 -7.53 4.45
C THR A 49 16.34 -7.35 3.69
N PHE A 50 17.28 -8.29 3.78
CA PHE A 50 18.52 -8.26 2.99
C PHE A 50 18.22 -8.37 1.50
N ALA A 51 17.41 -9.35 1.09
CA ALA A 51 17.04 -9.52 -0.32
C ALA A 51 16.34 -8.27 -0.88
N LEU A 52 15.41 -7.68 -0.14
CA LEU A 52 14.74 -6.45 -0.54
C LEU A 52 15.71 -5.27 -0.62
N ASN A 53 16.61 -5.13 0.35
CA ASN A 53 17.62 -4.06 0.36
C ASN A 53 18.60 -4.18 -0.82
N ASP A 54 19.05 -5.40 -1.14
CA ASP A 54 19.92 -5.64 -2.29
C ASP A 54 19.22 -5.31 -3.60
N ILE A 55 17.96 -5.73 -3.77
CA ILE A 55 17.15 -5.38 -4.95
C ILE A 55 16.98 -3.86 -5.05
N LEU A 56 16.63 -3.19 -3.95
CA LEU A 56 16.49 -1.73 -3.89
C LEU A 56 17.78 -1.03 -4.28
N LEU A 57 18.93 -1.51 -3.77
CA LEU A 57 20.25 -0.95 -4.06
C LEU A 57 20.61 -1.11 -5.54
N VAL A 58 20.37 -2.28 -6.13
CA VAL A 58 20.61 -2.53 -7.56
C VAL A 58 19.73 -1.62 -8.43
N MET A 59 18.42 -1.56 -8.16
CA MET A 59 17.49 -0.73 -8.93
C MET A 59 17.82 0.77 -8.81
N THR A 60 18.26 1.20 -7.62
CA THR A 60 18.71 2.57 -7.38
C THR A 60 20.00 2.86 -8.16
N ALA A 61 20.98 1.95 -8.14
CA ALA A 61 22.22 2.09 -8.90
C ALA A 61 21.98 2.17 -10.42
N VAL A 62 21.11 1.30 -10.95
CA VAL A 62 20.69 1.31 -12.37
C VAL A 62 20.04 2.65 -12.71
N THR A 63 19.20 3.20 -11.83
CA THR A 63 18.55 4.50 -12.03
C THR A 63 19.58 5.62 -12.10
N TYR A 64 20.55 5.67 -11.17
CA TYR A 64 21.61 6.68 -11.20
C TYR A 64 22.48 6.57 -12.46
N PHE A 65 22.82 5.35 -12.88
CA PHE A 65 23.58 5.14 -14.11
C PHE A 65 22.81 5.62 -15.34
N ALA A 66 21.53 5.27 -15.45
CA ALA A 66 20.66 5.72 -16.54
C ALA A 66 20.52 7.25 -16.57
N LEU A 67 20.37 7.90 -15.41
CA LEU A 67 20.32 9.36 -15.30
C LEU A 67 21.64 10.02 -15.73
N GLY A 68 22.78 9.48 -15.30
CA GLY A 68 24.11 9.96 -15.69
C GLY A 68 24.35 9.84 -17.19
N TYR A 69 23.96 8.71 -17.79
CA TYR A 69 24.00 8.50 -19.23
C TYR A 69 23.10 9.48 -19.98
N SER A 70 21.88 9.69 -19.48
CA SER A 70 20.91 10.63 -20.05
C SER A 70 21.41 12.08 -20.03
N ALA A 71 22.05 12.49 -18.92
CA ALA A 71 22.69 13.79 -18.81
C ALA A 71 23.86 13.95 -19.79
N GLY A 72 24.65 12.88 -19.99
CA GLY A 72 25.74 12.84 -20.98
C GLY A 72 25.24 13.04 -22.42
N LEU A 73 24.05 12.50 -22.74
CA LEU A 73 23.36 12.69 -24.02
C LEU A 73 22.59 14.03 -24.13
N ARG A 74 22.75 14.94 -23.16
CA ARG A 74 22.03 16.23 -23.08
C ARG A 74 20.51 16.09 -23.17
N GLY A 75 19.96 14.96 -22.70
CA GLY A 75 18.53 14.69 -22.77
C GLY A 75 17.98 14.45 -24.19
N HIS A 76 18.82 14.13 -25.18
CA HIS A 76 18.35 13.66 -26.50
C HIS A 76 17.84 12.21 -26.41
N ILE A 77 16.79 12.00 -25.62
CA ILE A 77 16.16 10.70 -25.42
C ILE A 77 14.67 10.85 -25.69
N GLU A 78 14.16 10.00 -26.57
CA GLU A 78 12.72 9.89 -26.85
C GLU A 78 12.00 9.27 -25.64
N GLY A 79 11.39 10.12 -24.80
CA GLY A 79 10.76 9.70 -23.55
C GLY A 79 9.59 8.73 -23.75
N LEU A 80 8.89 8.80 -24.88
CA LEU A 80 7.80 7.87 -25.22
C LEU A 80 8.33 6.42 -25.33
N ASN A 81 9.50 6.24 -25.95
CA ASN A 81 10.13 4.93 -26.07
C ASN A 81 10.54 4.36 -24.69
N MET A 82 10.88 5.22 -23.72
CA MET A 82 11.15 4.77 -22.35
C MET A 82 9.89 4.27 -21.65
N VAL A 83 8.72 4.82 -21.94
CA VAL A 83 7.45 4.35 -21.36
C VAL A 83 7.10 2.97 -21.90
N ASP A 84 7.32 2.73 -23.20
CA ASP A 84 7.12 1.41 -23.79
C ASP A 84 8.06 0.37 -23.20
N ILE A 85 9.33 0.72 -22.99
CA ILE A 85 10.30 -0.13 -22.30
C ILE A 85 9.88 -0.41 -20.86
N ASN A 86 9.38 0.60 -20.12
CA ASN A 86 8.91 0.41 -18.75
C ASN A 86 7.70 -0.55 -18.69
N ARG A 87 6.79 -0.45 -19.65
CA ARG A 87 5.63 -1.34 -19.77
C ARG A 87 6.06 -2.78 -20.03
N VAL A 88 6.86 -3.00 -21.08
CA VAL A 88 7.32 -4.34 -21.48
C VAL A 88 8.25 -4.94 -20.43
N GLY A 89 9.21 -4.15 -19.94
CA GLY A 89 10.16 -4.54 -18.89
C GLY A 89 9.45 -4.91 -17.59
N GLY A 90 8.44 -4.15 -17.18
CA GLY A 90 7.61 -4.48 -16.02
C GLY A 90 6.95 -5.86 -16.15
N ILE A 91 6.30 -6.13 -17.28
CA ILE A 91 5.61 -7.42 -17.49
C ILE A 91 6.60 -8.59 -17.58
N VAL A 92 7.74 -8.42 -18.25
CA VAL A 92 8.69 -9.50 -18.52
C VAL A 92 9.60 -9.78 -17.32
N TRP A 93 10.08 -8.77 -16.62
CA TRP A 93 11.05 -8.93 -15.53
C TRP A 93 10.41 -9.08 -14.15
N VAL A 94 9.31 -8.36 -13.89
CA VAL A 94 8.60 -8.44 -12.60
C VAL A 94 7.48 -9.49 -12.67
N GLY A 95 6.78 -9.56 -13.79
CA GLY A 95 5.68 -10.50 -13.97
C GLY A 95 4.31 -9.95 -13.56
N ARG A 96 3.27 -10.43 -14.24
CA ARG A 96 1.88 -9.93 -14.10
C ARG A 96 1.31 -10.01 -12.68
N PRO A 97 1.44 -11.15 -11.95
CA PRO A 97 0.86 -11.25 -10.61
C PRO A 97 1.51 -10.30 -9.61
N LEU A 98 2.82 -10.08 -9.72
CA LEU A 98 3.56 -9.17 -8.86
C LEU A 98 3.23 -7.70 -9.16
N LEU A 99 3.06 -7.34 -10.44
CA LEU A 99 2.56 -6.00 -10.82
C LEU A 99 1.15 -5.75 -10.31
N PHE A 100 0.26 -6.75 -10.41
CA PHE A 100 -1.08 -6.66 -9.84
C PHE A 100 -1.03 -6.43 -8.33
N LEU A 101 -0.25 -7.24 -7.61
CA LEU A 101 -0.09 -7.09 -6.16
C LEU A 101 0.47 -5.70 -5.80
N ARG A 102 1.43 -5.20 -6.56
CA ARG A 102 2.02 -3.87 -6.35
C ARG A 102 0.98 -2.76 -6.49
N SER A 103 0.18 -2.81 -7.56
CA SER A 103 -0.92 -1.86 -7.75
C SER A 103 -2.00 -1.99 -6.66
N LEU A 104 -2.28 -3.20 -6.20
CA LEU A 104 -3.26 -3.46 -5.14
C LEU A 104 -2.81 -2.85 -3.81
N VAL A 105 -1.55 -3.03 -3.44
CA VAL A 105 -0.97 -2.40 -2.24
C VAL A 105 -1.07 -0.88 -2.31
N ALA A 106 -0.81 -0.29 -3.48
CA ALA A 106 -0.98 1.15 -3.67
C ALA A 106 -2.44 1.61 -3.50
N ILE A 107 -3.40 0.87 -4.08
CA ILE A 107 -4.83 1.16 -3.92
C ILE A 107 -5.27 1.03 -2.45
N LEU A 108 -4.79 0.00 -1.74
CA LEU A 108 -5.04 -0.18 -0.32
C LEU A 108 -4.47 0.98 0.50
N PHE A 109 -3.25 1.42 0.17
CA PHE A 109 -2.62 2.58 0.78
C PHE A 109 -3.44 3.86 0.55
N LEU A 110 -3.88 4.14 -0.70
CA LEU A 110 -4.76 5.25 -1.05
C LEU A 110 -6.17 5.16 -0.43
N SER A 111 -6.55 3.97 0.07
CA SER A 111 -7.84 3.70 0.72
C SER A 111 -7.75 3.66 2.24
N THR A 112 -6.57 3.94 2.79
CA THR A 112 -6.26 3.93 4.23
C THR A 112 -5.78 5.30 4.65
N THR A 113 -6.09 5.72 5.88
CA THR A 113 -5.57 6.96 6.47
C THR A 113 -4.69 6.68 7.67
N ASP A 114 -3.70 7.52 7.93
CA ASP A 114 -2.99 7.47 9.20
C ASP A 114 -3.84 8.07 10.32
N VAL A 115 -3.87 7.40 11.48
CA VAL A 115 -4.60 7.84 12.67
C VAL A 115 -3.61 8.13 13.78
N GLN A 116 -3.62 9.36 14.31
CA GLN A 116 -2.86 9.73 15.49
C GLN A 116 -3.79 9.81 16.70
N LEU A 117 -3.52 8.98 17.71
CA LEU A 117 -4.12 9.13 19.03
C LEU A 117 -3.30 10.13 19.84
N SER A 118 -3.92 11.24 20.24
CA SER A 118 -3.35 12.17 21.22
C SER A 118 -4.18 12.13 22.50
N ILE A 119 -3.50 12.10 23.64
CA ILE A 119 -4.15 12.16 24.96
C ILE A 119 -4.14 13.61 25.40
N SER A 120 -5.33 14.20 25.55
CA SER A 120 -5.49 15.56 26.06
C SER A 120 -6.30 15.52 27.37
N GLY A 121 -5.60 15.44 28.49
CA GLY A 121 -6.21 15.31 29.83
C GLY A 121 -6.79 13.91 30.06
N ILE A 122 -8.07 13.84 30.42
CA ILE A 122 -8.79 12.58 30.71
C ILE A 122 -9.34 11.91 29.43
N PHE A 123 -9.37 12.64 28.30
CA PHE A 123 -9.94 12.17 27.04
C PHE A 123 -8.85 11.83 26.01
N THR A 124 -9.01 10.69 25.36
CA THR A 124 -8.26 10.31 24.15
C THR A 124 -8.94 10.92 22.93
N ARG A 125 -8.18 11.68 22.13
CA ARG A 125 -8.65 12.29 20.88
C ARG A 125 -7.95 11.63 19.70
N MET A 126 -8.74 11.21 18.71
CA MET A 126 -8.23 10.84 17.39
C MET A 126 -8.13 12.09 16.52
N GLY A 127 -6.94 12.31 15.97
CA GLY A 127 -6.69 13.34 14.98
C GLY A 127 -6.13 12.70 13.71
N VAL A 128 -6.56 13.22 12.56
CA VAL A 128 -5.82 13.00 11.32
C VAL A 128 -4.65 13.98 11.33
N PRO A 129 -3.39 13.53 11.10
CA PRO A 129 -2.25 14.42 11.04
C PRO A 129 -2.46 15.49 9.96
N GLN A 130 -1.97 16.72 10.21
CA GLN A 130 -2.06 17.77 9.20
C GLN A 130 -1.31 17.36 7.94
N ALA A 131 -1.93 17.60 6.77
CA ALA A 131 -1.39 17.21 5.48
C ALA A 131 -0.05 17.93 5.20
N THR A 132 1.06 17.23 5.47
CA THR A 132 2.41 17.72 5.16
C THR A 132 2.72 17.58 3.66
N GLY A 133 3.75 18.29 3.18
CA GLY A 133 4.22 18.13 1.80
C GLY A 133 4.63 16.69 1.47
N ILE A 134 5.17 15.96 2.46
CA ILE A 134 5.55 14.55 2.34
C ILE A 134 4.32 13.65 2.13
N GLN A 135 3.20 13.94 2.80
CA GLN A 135 1.96 13.19 2.63
C GLN A 135 1.35 13.39 1.22
N ARG A 136 1.52 14.57 0.64
CA ARG A 136 1.11 14.81 -0.76
C ARG A 136 2.00 14.05 -1.74
N LEU A 137 3.32 14.04 -1.51
CA LEU A 137 4.26 13.29 -2.35
C LEU A 137 3.95 11.79 -2.31
N THR A 138 3.72 11.21 -1.12
CA THR A 138 3.36 9.79 -0.99
C THR A 138 2.03 9.47 -1.67
N THR A 139 1.05 10.38 -1.66
CA THR A 139 -0.20 10.22 -2.42
C THR A 139 0.04 10.22 -3.92
N VAL A 140 0.90 11.10 -4.44
CA VAL A 140 1.27 11.15 -5.86
C VAL A 140 2.02 9.88 -6.26
N LEU A 141 2.99 9.45 -5.46
CA LEU A 141 3.75 8.22 -5.68
C LEU A 141 2.80 7.00 -5.68
N ALA A 142 1.97 6.84 -4.66
CA ALA A 142 0.97 5.78 -4.60
C ALA A 142 -0.01 5.84 -5.78
N GLY A 143 -0.40 7.04 -6.23
CA GLY A 143 -1.21 7.23 -7.43
C GLY A 143 -0.52 6.71 -8.69
N SER A 144 0.77 6.99 -8.87
CA SER A 144 1.54 6.46 -10.00
C SER A 144 1.70 4.95 -9.99
N GLU A 145 1.70 4.32 -8.81
CA GLU A 145 1.72 2.87 -8.66
C GLU A 145 0.39 2.20 -9.10
N THR A 146 -0.71 2.96 -9.23
CA THR A 146 -1.96 2.43 -9.82
C THR A 146 -1.84 2.17 -11.32
N CYS A 147 -0.87 2.78 -12.01
CA CYS A 147 -0.61 2.55 -13.44
C CYS A 147 -0.25 1.10 -13.75
N TRP A 148 0.35 0.37 -12.80
CA TRP A 148 0.64 -1.05 -12.99
C TRP A 148 -0.63 -1.87 -13.20
N LEU A 149 -1.76 -1.48 -12.58
CA LEU A 149 -3.04 -2.13 -12.82
C LEU A 149 -3.54 -1.86 -14.24
N VAL A 150 -3.34 -0.65 -14.78
CA VAL A 150 -3.64 -0.33 -16.19
C VAL A 150 -2.82 -1.24 -17.12
N ILE A 151 -1.53 -1.41 -16.83
CA ILE A 151 -0.64 -2.27 -17.61
C ILE A 151 -1.14 -3.73 -17.57
N VAL A 152 -1.48 -4.25 -16.38
CA VAL A 152 -2.02 -5.61 -16.25
C VAL A 152 -3.34 -5.78 -16.99
N LEU A 153 -4.27 -4.82 -16.86
CA LEU A 153 -5.59 -4.89 -17.52
C LEU A 153 -5.48 -4.76 -19.05
N THR A 154 -4.64 -3.85 -19.55
CA THR A 154 -4.39 -3.72 -21.00
C THR A 154 -3.74 -4.97 -21.57
N ASP A 155 -2.86 -5.62 -20.80
CA ASP A 155 -2.24 -6.86 -21.25
C ASP A 155 -3.24 -8.03 -21.25
N LEU A 156 -4.07 -8.19 -20.21
CA LEU A 156 -5.17 -9.16 -20.23
C LEU A 156 -6.14 -8.91 -21.40
N GLY A 157 -6.35 -7.62 -21.74
CA GLY A 157 -7.15 -7.18 -22.87
C GLY A 157 -6.53 -7.42 -24.26
N LEU A 158 -5.23 -7.74 -24.36
CA LEU A 158 -4.54 -7.94 -25.65
C LEU A 158 -5.20 -9.00 -26.53
N VAL A 159 -5.81 -10.02 -25.90
CA VAL A 159 -6.56 -11.08 -26.61
C VAL A 159 -7.68 -10.48 -27.47
N VAL A 160 -8.27 -9.37 -27.02
CA VAL A 160 -9.37 -8.67 -27.68
C VAL A 160 -8.85 -7.52 -28.56
N THR A 161 -7.87 -6.74 -28.07
CA THR A 161 -7.45 -5.45 -28.66
C THR A 161 -6.34 -5.56 -29.73
N LYS A 162 -5.60 -6.68 -29.77
CA LYS A 162 -4.49 -6.93 -30.73
C LYS A 162 -3.52 -5.73 -30.82
N ASP A 163 -3.37 -5.16 -32.01
CA ASP A 163 -2.29 -4.21 -32.35
C ASP A 163 -2.50 -2.78 -31.86
N HIS A 164 -3.70 -2.41 -31.40
CA HIS A 164 -3.99 -1.02 -31.00
C HIS A 164 -3.50 -0.67 -29.57
N THR A 165 -2.81 -1.59 -28.90
CA THR A 165 -2.62 -1.55 -27.45
C THR A 165 -1.63 -0.49 -26.96
N SER A 166 -0.64 -0.09 -27.77
CA SER A 166 0.38 0.88 -27.35
C SER A 166 -0.22 2.28 -27.13
N ASP A 167 -1.00 2.76 -28.08
CA ASP A 167 -1.45 4.17 -28.11
C ASP A 167 -2.48 4.49 -27.03
N TYR A 168 -3.42 3.57 -26.76
CA TYR A 168 -4.43 3.81 -25.72
C TYR A 168 -3.92 3.50 -24.31
N SER A 169 -2.95 2.58 -24.16
CA SER A 169 -2.41 2.20 -22.85
C SER A 169 -1.74 3.39 -22.15
N LEU A 170 -1.02 4.24 -22.88
CA LEU A 170 -0.43 5.46 -22.33
C LEU A 170 -1.51 6.43 -21.85
N LYS A 171 -2.53 6.69 -22.69
CA LYS A 171 -3.64 7.59 -22.37
C LYS A 171 -4.42 7.11 -21.15
N ALA A 172 -4.75 5.81 -21.10
CA ALA A 172 -5.41 5.18 -19.97
C ALA A 172 -4.59 5.29 -18.68
N SER A 173 -3.27 5.12 -18.76
CA SER A 173 -2.37 5.21 -17.61
C SER A 173 -2.35 6.63 -17.03
N ILE A 174 -2.20 7.65 -17.88
CA ILE A 174 -2.23 9.06 -17.46
C ILE A 174 -3.60 9.40 -16.85
N LEU A 175 -4.69 8.99 -17.50
CA LEU A 175 -6.05 9.25 -17.01
C LEU A 175 -6.29 8.60 -15.65
N ALA A 176 -5.97 7.32 -15.49
CA ALA A 176 -6.13 6.58 -14.23
C ALA A 176 -5.26 7.18 -13.11
N MET A 177 -4.03 7.55 -13.41
CA MET A 177 -3.12 8.18 -12.44
C MET A 177 -3.65 9.53 -11.98
N VAL A 178 -3.99 10.42 -12.90
CA VAL A 178 -4.46 11.77 -12.55
C VAL A 178 -5.77 11.68 -11.77
N THR A 179 -6.71 10.84 -12.22
CA THR A 179 -8.01 10.70 -11.54
C THR A 179 -7.86 10.09 -10.15
N SER A 180 -7.02 9.08 -9.95
CA SER A 180 -6.75 8.50 -8.62
C SER A 180 -6.10 9.51 -7.67
N ILE A 181 -5.11 10.27 -8.13
CA ILE A 181 -4.45 11.33 -7.35
C ILE A 181 -5.45 12.43 -6.96
N VAL A 182 -6.23 12.93 -7.93
CA VAL A 182 -7.22 14.00 -7.69
C VAL A 182 -8.29 13.51 -6.73
N LEU A 183 -8.79 12.29 -6.89
CA LEU A 183 -9.78 11.71 -5.98
C LEU A 183 -9.24 11.61 -4.55
N SER A 184 -7.97 11.22 -4.38
CA SER A 184 -7.31 11.10 -3.08
C SER A 184 -6.92 12.43 -2.46
N ALA A 185 -6.61 13.45 -3.26
CA ALA A 185 -6.36 14.79 -2.78
C ALA A 185 -7.64 15.54 -2.37
N THR A 186 -8.74 15.34 -3.09
CA THR A 186 -10.01 16.08 -2.87
C THR A 186 -10.93 15.42 -1.86
N LYS A 187 -10.91 14.08 -1.77
CA LYS A 187 -11.76 13.29 -0.88
C LYS A 187 -10.89 12.27 -0.13
N PRO A 188 -10.12 12.71 0.88
CA PRO A 188 -9.34 11.80 1.72
C PRO A 188 -10.25 10.85 2.51
N VAL A 189 -9.70 9.72 2.96
CA VAL A 189 -10.43 8.76 3.81
C VAL A 189 -10.47 9.29 5.23
N GLU A 190 -11.67 9.41 5.80
CA GLU A 190 -11.88 9.80 7.19
C GLU A 190 -11.97 8.54 8.06
N PRO A 191 -11.23 8.46 9.18
CA PRO A 191 -11.29 7.31 10.07
C PRO A 191 -12.58 7.35 10.88
N THR A 192 -13.27 6.23 10.97
CA THR A 192 -14.50 6.09 11.76
C THR A 192 -14.18 5.41 13.10
N PHE A 193 -14.78 5.91 14.18
CA PHE A 193 -14.64 5.32 15.51
C PHE A 193 -16.01 4.99 16.08
N THR A 194 -16.24 3.72 16.39
CA THR A 194 -17.44 3.26 17.07
C THR A 194 -17.10 2.92 18.51
N LEU A 195 -17.65 3.70 19.43
CA LEU A 195 -17.43 3.54 20.87
C LEU A 195 -18.27 2.38 21.42
N ALA A 196 -17.61 1.37 22.00
CA ALA A 196 -18.26 0.24 22.66
C ALA A 196 -17.49 -0.07 23.93
N ARG A 197 -18.08 0.19 25.10
CA ARG A 197 -17.46 -0.06 26.41
C ARG A 197 -18.03 -1.33 27.01
N THR A 198 -17.36 -2.45 26.79
CA THR A 198 -17.71 -3.75 27.38
C THR A 198 -16.50 -4.31 28.08
N CYS A 199 -16.60 -4.59 29.38
CA CYS A 199 -15.56 -5.23 30.15
C CYS A 199 -15.97 -6.66 30.45
N ASP A 200 -15.10 -7.61 30.11
CA ASP A 200 -15.30 -9.02 30.40
C ASP A 200 -14.30 -9.49 31.47
N ALA A 201 -14.76 -10.34 32.37
CA ALA A 201 -13.96 -10.90 33.45
C ALA A 201 -13.35 -12.22 32.97
N VAL A 202 -12.17 -12.15 32.37
CA VAL A 202 -11.53 -13.29 31.70
C VAL A 202 -10.96 -14.30 32.71
N GLN A 203 -10.62 -13.86 33.94
CA GLN A 203 -10.12 -14.72 35.01
C GLN A 203 -10.61 -14.27 36.38
N VAL A 204 -10.94 -15.24 37.25
CA VAL A 204 -11.51 -15.03 38.60
C VAL A 204 -10.51 -14.37 39.57
N ASP A 205 -9.29 -14.07 39.13
CA ASP A 205 -8.17 -13.54 39.94
C ASP A 205 -7.69 -12.16 39.45
N LEU A 206 -8.61 -11.19 39.36
CA LEU A 206 -8.32 -9.75 39.16
C LEU A 206 -7.87 -9.30 37.74
N GLN A 207 -8.21 -10.03 36.67
CA GLN A 207 -7.93 -9.59 35.30
C GLN A 207 -9.23 -9.23 34.54
N LEU A 208 -9.51 -7.93 34.42
CA LEU A 208 -10.57 -7.38 33.55
C LEU A 208 -9.99 -7.01 32.19
N ALA A 209 -10.60 -7.52 31.11
CA ALA A 209 -10.32 -7.07 29.75
C ALA A 209 -11.45 -6.12 29.30
N CYS A 210 -11.13 -4.83 29.13
CA CYS A 210 -12.10 -3.85 28.65
C CYS A 210 -11.88 -3.52 27.17
N HIS A 211 -12.92 -3.72 26.38
CA HIS A 211 -13.00 -3.20 25.01
C HIS A 211 -13.50 -1.75 25.08
N ALA A 212 -12.76 -0.83 24.47
CA ALA A 212 -13.10 0.61 24.44
C ALA A 212 -13.87 1.02 23.17
N GLY A 213 -13.72 0.28 22.08
CA GLY A 213 -14.35 0.55 20.79
C GLY A 213 -13.58 -0.03 19.61
N VAL A 214 -14.08 0.22 18.40
CA VAL A 214 -13.47 -0.21 17.12
C VAL A 214 -13.05 1.02 16.33
N ILE A 215 -11.85 0.98 15.77
CA ILE A 215 -11.30 2.02 14.90
C ILE A 215 -11.20 1.43 13.50
N GLU A 216 -11.94 1.99 12.54
CA GLU A 216 -11.80 1.63 11.13
C GLU A 216 -10.92 2.67 10.42
N ILE A 217 -9.79 2.19 9.91
CA ILE A 217 -8.71 3.03 9.35
C ILE A 217 -8.83 3.15 7.82
N GLY A 218 -9.53 2.21 7.18
CA GLY A 218 -9.64 2.12 5.73
C GLY A 218 -11.07 1.86 5.26
N SER A 219 -11.32 2.12 3.97
CA SER A 219 -12.64 1.97 3.35
C SER A 219 -12.62 1.00 2.18
N PHE A 220 -13.34 -0.13 2.30
CA PHE A 220 -13.51 -1.07 1.19
C PHE A 220 -14.20 -0.43 -0.02
N HIS A 221 -15.16 0.46 0.22
CA HIS A 221 -15.84 1.19 -0.84
C HIS A 221 -14.87 2.09 -1.64
N ARG A 222 -13.84 2.61 -1.00
CA ARG A 222 -12.79 3.40 -1.67
C ARG A 222 -11.90 2.53 -2.56
N VAL A 223 -11.53 1.34 -2.10
CA VAL A 223 -10.77 0.35 -2.89
C VAL A 223 -11.52 0.03 -4.18
N VAL A 224 -12.80 -0.33 -4.07
CA VAL A 224 -13.66 -0.66 -5.23
C VAL A 224 -13.77 0.53 -6.18
N LYS A 225 -13.97 1.75 -5.66
CA LYS A 225 -13.99 2.97 -6.48
C LYS A 225 -12.71 3.17 -7.29
N LEU A 226 -11.54 3.02 -6.67
CA LEU A 226 -10.25 3.20 -7.36
C LEU A 226 -10.03 2.12 -8.43
N VAL A 227 -10.38 0.86 -8.14
CA VAL A 227 -10.33 -0.23 -9.13
C VAL A 227 -11.26 0.07 -10.32
N ILE A 228 -12.49 0.53 -10.05
CA ILE A 228 -13.44 0.92 -11.10
C ILE A 228 -12.89 2.08 -11.93
N VAL A 229 -12.31 3.11 -11.32
CA VAL A 229 -11.68 4.24 -12.04
C VAL A 229 -10.60 3.75 -12.99
N VAL A 230 -9.72 2.85 -12.53
CA VAL A 230 -8.66 2.27 -13.36
C VAL A 230 -9.25 1.46 -14.53
N ALA A 231 -10.22 0.59 -14.25
CA ALA A 231 -10.88 -0.22 -15.28
C ALA A 231 -11.64 0.64 -16.31
N LEU A 232 -12.35 1.68 -15.86
CA LEU A 232 -13.06 2.62 -16.74
C LEU A 232 -12.08 3.41 -17.60
N ALA A 233 -10.93 3.84 -17.07
CA ALA A 233 -9.92 4.53 -17.86
C ALA A 233 -9.39 3.64 -19.01
N VAL A 234 -9.21 2.34 -18.76
CA VAL A 234 -8.84 1.37 -19.81
C VAL A 234 -9.93 1.25 -20.88
N VAL A 235 -11.20 1.10 -20.47
CA VAL A 235 -12.32 0.94 -21.41
C VAL A 235 -12.60 2.21 -22.22
N LEU A 236 -12.59 3.38 -21.58
CA LEU A 236 -12.87 4.67 -22.22
C LEU A 236 -11.78 5.09 -23.20
N CYS A 237 -10.51 4.79 -22.92
CA CYS A 237 -9.44 5.10 -23.86
C CYS A 237 -9.35 4.09 -25.01
N PHE A 238 -9.93 2.90 -24.86
CA PHE A 238 -10.04 1.91 -25.92
C PHE A 238 -11.15 2.25 -26.93
N ALA A 239 -12.28 2.78 -26.46
CA ALA A 239 -13.43 3.18 -27.28
C ALA A 239 -13.15 4.44 -28.11
#